data_AF-A0A078AYM3-F1
#
_entry.id   AF-A0A078AYM3-F1
#
_cell.length_a   1.000
_cell.length_b   1.000
_cell.length_c   1.000
_cell.angle_alpha   90.00
_cell.angle_beta   90.00
_cell.angle_gamma   90.00
#
_symmetry.space_group_name_H-M   'P 1'
#
loop_
_entity.id
_entity.type
_entity.pdbx_description
1 polymer ?
#
loop_
_entity_poly.entity_id
_entity_poly.type
_entity_poly.pdbx_seq_one_letter_code
_entity_poly.pdbx_strand_id
1 'polypeptide(L)'
;MTMKLEIQQGMIERDEDDDIELDVDPEEVFKILKKQESQMSKALDVKIDQTDQGEPKFQIKSNGIQIDNEAQLDNQEFYNEQDSDNESDFDVKYEEQNDDYSDLKPIKAPLFLQDLIFGLQSENFDRFNISLDTAESLIRNQKLNDLDIMSNDLIQLLFRMQNRYDTDDFPLKKYKAIQALVERIPKQISILIANRVADSEASLGEKLLLVEVLGNAALELANDQAPQEFLEQQRMYIVEQQKQENEFFQTPSMFDQPMQVLGTLKRSLSRAKIPQGQKNNFHQQSDYFIFPTLHILKNAFVLSHPNLFAKALFSLSLMLECATNHLKIQEYSEECYRMYIQLRNVQDSSIEVIINLVFMLSKLKRLEQKQYENAIEWIHDQLEANGGNQTLQEVGLLVMKMLHSNNKK
;
A
#
# COMPACT_ATOMS: atom_id res chain seq x y z
N MET A 1 25.52 65.07 42.80
CA MET A 1 25.01 65.27 41.42
C MET A 1 25.18 63.96 40.67
N THR A 2 24.18 63.07 40.76
CA THR A 2 23.90 61.85 39.95
C THR A 2 22.79 61.07 40.68
N MET A 3 21.53 61.52 40.59
CA MET A 3 20.46 61.01 39.69
C MET A 3 20.18 59.50 39.82
N LYS A 4 19.05 59.22 40.48
CA LYS A 4 18.27 57.97 40.41
C LYS A 4 17.66 57.85 39.01
N LEU A 5 17.75 56.67 38.40
CA LEU A 5 17.00 56.30 37.20
C LEU A 5 15.88 55.36 37.63
N GLU A 6 14.66 55.88 37.55
CA GLU A 6 13.40 55.13 37.56
C GLU A 6 13.25 54.44 36.19
N ILE A 7 12.98 53.13 36.20
CA ILE A 7 12.58 52.39 35.00
C ILE A 7 11.06 52.25 35.05
N GLN A 8 10.39 52.95 34.14
CA GLN A 8 8.96 52.79 33.85
C GLN A 8 8.72 51.41 33.21
N GLN A 9 7.86 50.61 33.85
CA GLN A 9 7.22 49.45 33.22
C GLN A 9 6.02 49.93 32.41
N GLY A 10 6.09 49.80 31.09
CA GLY A 10 4.96 49.95 30.19
C GLY A 10 4.09 48.70 30.23
N MET A 11 2.85 48.87 30.67
CA MET A 11 1.77 47.88 30.52
C MET A 11 1.40 47.79 29.04
N ILE A 12 1.51 46.60 28.46
CA ILE A 12 0.84 46.24 27.21
C ILE A 12 -0.30 45.31 27.62
N GLU A 13 -1.51 45.85 27.64
CA GLU A 13 -2.74 45.08 27.68
C GLU A 13 -2.80 44.27 26.37
N ARG A 14 -2.82 42.93 26.49
CA ARG A 14 -3.16 42.03 25.39
C ARG A 14 -4.65 41.78 25.48
N ASP A 15 -5.36 42.27 24.46
CA ASP A 15 -6.78 42.03 24.28
C ASP A 15 -7.10 40.55 24.10
N GLU A 16 -8.32 40.25 24.53
CA GLU A 16 -8.97 38.95 24.74
C GLU A 16 -9.30 38.22 23.43
N ASP A 17 -9.11 36.90 23.46
CA ASP A 17 -9.94 35.85 22.83
C ASP A 17 -10.60 36.14 21.46
N ASP A 18 -9.80 36.13 20.39
CA ASP A 18 -10.30 35.74 19.07
C ASP A 18 -10.26 34.21 18.94
N ASP A 19 -11.32 33.55 19.44
CA ASP A 19 -11.62 32.16 19.10
C ASP A 19 -11.95 32.08 17.60
N ILE A 20 -10.91 31.91 16.78
CA ILE A 20 -11.03 31.60 15.36
C ILE A 20 -11.55 30.16 15.24
N GLU A 21 -12.88 30.00 15.26
CA GLU A 21 -13.58 28.80 14.79
C GLU A 21 -13.35 28.65 13.27
N LEU A 22 -12.23 28.00 12.93
CA LEU A 22 -12.06 27.40 11.62
C LEU A 22 -12.52 25.95 11.74
N ASP A 23 -13.71 25.69 11.22
CA ASP A 23 -14.30 24.37 11.04
C ASP A 23 -13.52 23.65 9.94
N VAL A 24 -12.38 23.03 10.29
CA VAL A 24 -11.52 22.32 9.33
C VAL A 24 -11.86 20.85 9.32
N ASP A 25 -12.41 20.39 8.19
CA ASP A 25 -12.77 19.01 7.93
C ASP A 25 -11.50 18.13 7.77
N PRO A 26 -11.32 17.07 8.59
CA PRO A 26 -10.23 16.11 8.45
C PRO A 26 -10.10 15.50 7.05
N GLU A 27 -11.17 15.43 6.26
CA GLU A 27 -11.11 14.96 4.86
C GLU A 27 -10.34 15.91 3.94
N GLU A 28 -10.31 17.22 4.21
CA GLU A 28 -9.53 18.17 3.39
C GLU A 28 -8.02 17.93 3.55
N VAL A 29 -7.57 17.58 4.75
CA VAL A 29 -6.17 17.25 5.05
C VAL A 29 -5.74 16.03 4.25
N PHE A 30 -6.62 15.02 4.18
CA PHE A 30 -6.37 13.80 3.41
C PHE A 30 -6.31 14.08 1.89
N LYS A 31 -7.12 15.03 1.39
CA LYS A 31 -7.05 15.48 -0.01
C LYS A 31 -5.74 16.20 -0.32
N ILE A 32 -5.23 17.03 0.59
CA ILE A 32 -3.96 17.75 0.42
C ILE A 32 -2.79 16.76 0.36
N LEU A 33 -2.75 15.78 1.27
CA LEU A 33 -1.71 14.74 1.30
C LEU A 33 -1.75 13.83 0.06
N LYS A 34 -2.94 13.35 -0.35
CA LYS A 34 -3.09 12.56 -1.60
C LYS A 34 -2.69 13.33 -2.85
N LYS A 35 -2.96 14.65 -2.89
CA LYS A 35 -2.55 15.51 -4.01
C LYS A 35 -1.03 15.62 -4.10
N GLN A 36 -0.32 15.66 -2.98
CA GLN A 36 1.14 15.63 -2.95
C GLN A 36 1.71 14.27 -3.39
N GLU A 37 1.11 13.14 -2.98
CA GLU A 37 1.52 11.82 -3.45
C GLU A 37 1.40 11.70 -4.98
N SER A 38 0.29 12.16 -5.57
CA SER A 38 0.12 12.16 -7.03
C SER A 38 1.13 13.05 -7.76
N GLN A 39 1.55 14.16 -7.14
CA GLN A 39 2.59 15.04 -7.69
C GLN A 39 3.98 14.39 -7.62
N MET A 40 4.27 13.59 -6.59
CA MET A 40 5.52 12.84 -6.48
C MET A 40 5.60 11.70 -7.49
N SER A 41 4.51 10.96 -7.71
CA SER A 41 4.45 9.92 -8.75
C SER A 41 4.73 10.52 -10.14
N LYS A 42 4.16 11.69 -10.45
CA LYS A 42 4.41 12.40 -11.72
C LYS A 42 5.84 12.95 -11.85
N ALA A 43 6.51 13.26 -10.74
CA ALA A 43 7.88 13.75 -10.76
C ALA A 43 8.93 12.64 -10.95
N LEU A 44 8.57 11.38 -10.66
CA LEU A 44 9.39 10.20 -10.91
C LEU A 44 9.37 9.79 -12.39
N ASP A 45 8.24 9.94 -13.09
CA ASP A 45 8.13 9.63 -14.52
C ASP A 45 8.89 10.61 -15.43
N VAL A 46 9.18 11.83 -14.96
CA VAL A 46 9.85 12.88 -15.76
C VAL A 46 11.39 12.78 -15.71
N LYS A 47 11.98 11.91 -14.87
CA LYS A 47 13.44 11.83 -14.68
C LYS A 47 14.13 10.63 -15.34
N ILE A 48 13.45 9.86 -16.19
CA ILE A 48 14.05 8.69 -16.86
C ILE A 48 14.61 9.01 -18.26
N ASP A 49 14.33 10.18 -18.84
CA ASP A 49 14.94 10.57 -20.11
C ASP A 49 16.13 11.52 -19.95
N GLN A 50 17.23 11.13 -20.59
CA GLN A 50 18.51 11.82 -20.80
C GLN A 50 19.62 11.55 -19.76
N THR A 51 20.32 10.44 -19.94
CA THR A 51 21.80 10.46 -19.99
C THR A 51 22.29 9.32 -20.88
N ASP A 52 22.49 9.68 -22.14
CA ASP A 52 23.19 8.89 -23.14
C ASP A 52 24.67 9.28 -23.09
N GLN A 53 25.56 8.31 -22.84
CA GLN A 53 26.89 8.15 -23.44
C GLN A 53 27.79 7.19 -22.63
N GLY A 54 28.24 6.12 -23.30
CA GLY A 54 29.56 5.52 -23.05
C GLY A 54 29.56 4.03 -22.74
N GLU A 55 29.36 3.18 -23.74
CA GLU A 55 29.73 1.75 -23.66
C GLU A 55 31.26 1.58 -23.51
N PRO A 56 31.76 0.76 -22.56
CA PRO A 56 33.07 0.15 -22.69
C PRO A 56 32.92 -1.27 -23.25
N LYS A 57 33.52 -1.50 -24.41
CA LYS A 57 33.73 -2.82 -25.01
C LYS A 57 34.63 -3.67 -24.10
N PHE A 58 34.06 -4.69 -23.45
CA PHE A 58 34.83 -5.75 -22.81
C PHE A 58 35.24 -6.81 -23.85
N GLN A 59 36.53 -6.81 -24.22
CA GLN A 59 37.18 -7.92 -24.91
C GLN A 59 37.61 -8.97 -23.88
N ILE A 60 36.97 -10.13 -23.87
CA ILE A 60 37.46 -11.30 -23.14
C ILE A 60 38.47 -12.01 -24.04
N LYS A 61 39.76 -11.93 -23.67
CA LYS A 61 40.79 -12.88 -24.12
C LYS A 61 40.80 -14.05 -23.15
N SER A 62 40.36 -15.23 -23.59
CA SER A 62 40.62 -16.48 -22.90
C SER A 62 41.67 -17.28 -23.68
N ASN A 63 42.80 -17.51 -23.02
CA ASN A 63 43.85 -18.42 -23.45
C ASN A 63 43.44 -19.87 -23.18
N GLY A 64 43.65 -20.70 -24.20
CA GLY A 64 44.02 -22.12 -24.18
C GLY A 64 43.55 -23.04 -23.04
N ILE A 65 42.64 -23.95 -23.38
CA ILE A 65 42.65 -25.33 -22.87
C ILE A 65 42.45 -26.26 -24.06
N GLN A 66 43.43 -27.14 -24.27
CA GLN A 66 43.44 -28.24 -25.24
C GLN A 66 42.49 -29.36 -24.77
N ILE A 67 41.67 -29.89 -25.67
CA ILE A 67 41.07 -31.22 -25.52
C ILE A 67 41.26 -31.94 -26.85
N ASP A 68 42.11 -32.96 -26.81
CA ASP A 68 42.38 -33.90 -27.88
C ASP A 68 41.36 -35.05 -27.89
N ASN A 69 41.21 -35.64 -29.08
CA ASN A 69 40.77 -37.02 -29.40
C ASN A 69 39.26 -37.27 -29.46
N GLU A 70 38.71 -37.32 -30.68
CA GLU A 70 38.69 -38.49 -31.61
C GLU A 70 37.54 -39.46 -31.28
N ALA A 71 36.46 -39.35 -32.05
CA ALA A 71 35.58 -40.47 -32.37
C ALA A 71 35.17 -40.37 -33.83
N GLN A 72 35.66 -41.35 -34.58
CA GLN A 72 35.63 -41.58 -36.01
C GLN A 72 34.21 -41.51 -36.62
N LEU A 73 34.07 -40.69 -37.66
CA LEU A 73 33.07 -40.86 -38.73
C LEU A 73 33.72 -41.70 -39.83
N ASP A 74 33.07 -42.79 -40.19
CA ASP A 74 33.54 -43.76 -41.15
C ASP A 74 32.76 -43.61 -42.48
N ASN A 75 33.53 -43.48 -43.57
CA ASN A 75 33.19 -43.78 -44.98
C ASN A 75 32.11 -42.96 -45.70
N GLN A 76 32.22 -42.62 -46.99
CA GLN A 76 33.26 -42.67 -48.02
C GLN A 76 32.61 -41.97 -49.22
N GLU A 77 33.30 -40.98 -49.77
CA GLU A 77 33.44 -40.69 -51.20
C GLU A 77 32.28 -41.03 -52.16
N PHE A 78 31.73 -40.00 -52.81
CA PHE A 78 31.60 -40.01 -54.27
C PHE A 78 31.67 -38.58 -54.81
N TYR A 79 32.84 -38.20 -55.33
CA TYR A 79 32.97 -37.05 -56.21
C TYR A 79 32.28 -37.37 -57.54
N ASN A 80 31.31 -36.55 -57.92
CA ASN A 80 30.94 -36.35 -59.32
C ASN A 80 30.71 -34.85 -59.50
N GLU A 81 31.80 -34.11 -59.64
CA GLU A 81 31.80 -32.83 -60.34
C GLU A 81 31.51 -33.14 -61.82
N GLN A 82 30.28 -32.86 -62.24
CA GLN A 82 29.97 -32.59 -63.62
C GLN A 82 29.60 -31.12 -63.73
N ASP A 83 30.58 -30.35 -64.23
CA ASP A 83 30.37 -29.06 -64.85
C ASP A 83 29.33 -29.21 -65.96
N SER A 84 28.16 -28.64 -65.72
CA SER A 84 27.22 -28.28 -66.77
C SER A 84 26.65 -26.92 -66.41
N ASP A 85 27.26 -25.87 -66.98
CA ASP A 85 26.66 -24.56 -67.13
C ASP A 85 25.24 -24.72 -67.68
N ASN A 86 24.25 -24.60 -66.81
CA ASN A 86 22.87 -24.43 -67.19
C ASN A 86 22.24 -23.47 -66.19
N GLU A 87 22.11 -22.22 -66.64
CA GLU A 87 21.21 -21.23 -66.08
C GLU A 87 19.80 -21.83 -66.03
N SER A 88 19.39 -22.36 -64.88
CA SER A 88 17.99 -22.65 -64.62
C SER A 88 17.60 -22.07 -63.27
N ASP A 89 16.89 -20.93 -63.34
CA ASP A 89 15.83 -20.49 -62.42
C ASP A 89 15.50 -21.53 -61.34
N PHE A 90 16.24 -21.52 -60.24
CA PHE A 90 15.76 -22.08 -58.99
C PHE A 90 15.13 -20.92 -58.21
N ASP A 91 13.96 -20.53 -58.70
CA ASP A 91 13.04 -19.62 -58.03
C ASP A 91 12.57 -20.35 -56.76
N VAL A 92 13.33 -20.18 -55.66
CA VAL A 92 12.96 -20.68 -54.33
C VAL A 92 11.71 -19.91 -53.93
N LYS A 93 10.54 -20.46 -54.29
CA LYS A 93 9.29 -20.03 -53.72
C LYS A 93 9.35 -20.34 -52.24
N TYR A 94 9.55 -19.30 -51.43
CA TYR A 94 9.09 -19.30 -50.05
C TYR A 94 7.59 -19.50 -50.13
N GLU A 95 7.14 -20.75 -50.11
CA GLU A 95 5.76 -21.03 -49.75
C GLU A 95 5.63 -20.49 -48.32
N GLU A 96 4.88 -19.39 -48.18
CA GLU A 96 4.35 -18.95 -46.90
C GLU A 96 3.56 -20.14 -46.34
N GLN A 97 4.23 -20.98 -45.56
CA GLN A 97 3.56 -21.91 -44.69
C GLN A 97 2.76 -21.02 -43.76
N ASN A 98 1.45 -20.96 -44.01
CA ASN A 98 0.50 -20.42 -43.07
C ASN A 98 0.61 -21.32 -41.85
N ASP A 99 1.42 -20.92 -40.88
CA ASP A 99 1.44 -21.52 -39.55
C ASP A 99 0.01 -21.40 -39.01
N ASP A 100 -0.75 -22.48 -39.10
CA ASP A 100 -2.11 -22.54 -38.60
C ASP A 100 -2.02 -22.62 -37.07
N TYR A 101 -1.93 -21.46 -36.43
CA TYR A 101 -1.86 -21.31 -34.96
C TYR A 101 -3.15 -21.78 -34.24
N SER A 102 -4.10 -22.40 -34.96
CA SER A 102 -5.35 -22.93 -34.40
C SER A 102 -5.17 -24.10 -33.42
N ASP A 103 -4.00 -24.76 -33.43
CA ASP A 103 -3.65 -25.84 -32.50
C ASP A 103 -2.99 -25.36 -31.18
N LEU A 104 -2.71 -24.06 -31.03
CA LEU A 104 -2.22 -23.51 -29.76
C LEU A 104 -3.35 -23.51 -28.74
N LYS A 105 -3.26 -24.40 -27.74
CA LYS A 105 -4.19 -24.40 -26.61
C LYS A 105 -4.21 -23.01 -25.96
N PRO A 106 -5.39 -22.39 -25.75
CA PRO A 106 -5.47 -21.08 -25.13
C PRO A 106 -4.86 -21.15 -23.73
N ILE A 107 -3.95 -20.22 -23.43
CA ILE A 107 -3.32 -20.12 -22.12
C ILE A 107 -4.40 -19.75 -21.11
N LYS A 108 -4.61 -20.63 -20.13
CA LYS A 108 -5.65 -20.46 -19.10
C LYS A 108 -5.11 -19.71 -17.90
N ALA A 109 -5.99 -18.96 -17.24
CA ALA A 109 -5.72 -18.35 -15.95
C ALA A 109 -5.33 -19.42 -14.90
N PRO A 110 -4.34 -19.12 -14.03
CA PRO A 110 -3.98 -20.02 -12.94
C PRO A 110 -5.15 -20.18 -11.96
N LEU A 111 -5.44 -21.42 -11.56
CA LEU A 111 -6.48 -21.75 -10.59
C LEU A 111 -5.93 -22.03 -9.19
N PHE A 112 -4.63 -22.30 -9.09
CA PHE A 112 -3.95 -22.64 -7.85
C PHE A 112 -2.72 -21.75 -7.67
N LEU A 113 -2.30 -21.53 -6.41
CA LEU A 113 -1.10 -20.73 -6.12
C LEU A 113 0.16 -21.31 -6.76
N GLN A 114 0.24 -22.64 -6.90
CA GLN A 114 1.35 -23.29 -7.59
C GLN A 114 1.40 -22.90 -9.07
N ASP A 115 0.25 -22.89 -9.75
CA ASP A 115 0.16 -22.47 -11.15
C ASP A 115 0.48 -20.98 -11.31
N LEU A 116 0.09 -20.16 -10.34
CA LEU A 116 0.42 -18.74 -10.29
C LEU A 116 1.95 -18.54 -10.21
N ILE A 117 2.62 -19.23 -9.29
CA ILE A 117 4.09 -19.16 -9.15
C ILE A 117 4.77 -19.57 -10.45
N PHE A 118 4.37 -20.71 -11.03
CA PHE A 118 4.92 -21.16 -12.31
C PHE A 118 4.63 -20.19 -13.46
N GLY A 119 3.45 -19.58 -13.46
CA GLY A 119 3.05 -18.61 -14.46
C GLY A 119 3.84 -17.30 -14.37
N LEU A 120 4.09 -16.81 -13.15
CA LEU A 120 4.92 -15.63 -12.90
C LEU A 120 6.41 -15.86 -13.20
N GLN A 121 6.88 -17.11 -13.15
CA GLN A 121 8.25 -17.48 -13.55
C GLN A 121 8.40 -17.76 -15.05
N SER A 122 7.28 -17.99 -15.75
CA SER A 122 7.24 -18.33 -17.17
C SER A 122 8.04 -17.36 -18.05
N GLU A 123 8.68 -17.90 -19.08
CA GLU A 123 9.31 -17.13 -20.17
C GLU A 123 8.33 -16.76 -21.29
N ASN A 124 7.15 -17.38 -21.30
CA ASN A 124 6.07 -17.02 -22.21
C ASN A 124 5.33 -15.76 -21.70
N PHE A 125 5.29 -14.72 -22.54
CA PHE A 125 4.67 -13.42 -22.29
C PHE A 125 3.20 -13.51 -21.87
N ASP A 126 2.39 -14.22 -22.65
CA ASP A 126 0.94 -14.33 -22.41
C ASP A 126 0.67 -15.01 -21.07
N ARG A 127 1.41 -16.09 -20.76
CA ARG A 127 1.28 -16.79 -19.49
C ARG A 127 1.71 -15.92 -18.31
N PHE A 128 2.79 -15.15 -18.46
CA PHE A 128 3.24 -14.21 -17.43
C PHE A 128 2.19 -13.14 -17.16
N ASN A 129 1.68 -12.49 -18.20
CA ASN A 129 0.69 -11.43 -18.08
C ASN A 129 -0.62 -11.92 -17.46
N ILE A 130 -1.16 -13.04 -17.96
CA ILE A 130 -2.39 -13.63 -17.41
C ILE A 130 -2.19 -13.97 -15.92
N SER A 131 -1.01 -14.47 -15.54
CA SER A 131 -0.71 -14.81 -14.15
C SER A 131 -0.61 -13.56 -13.27
N LEU A 132 0.00 -12.48 -13.79
CA LEU A 132 0.11 -11.21 -13.09
C LEU A 132 -1.25 -10.55 -12.90
N ASP A 133 -2.10 -10.55 -13.92
CA ASP A 133 -3.45 -9.97 -13.89
C ASP A 133 -4.37 -10.71 -12.91
N THR A 134 -4.19 -12.02 -12.79
CA THR A 134 -5.02 -12.87 -11.92
C THR A 134 -4.48 -12.97 -10.49
N ALA A 135 -3.23 -12.58 -10.24
CA ALA A 135 -2.54 -12.75 -8.97
C ALA A 135 -3.35 -12.22 -7.78
N GLU A 136 -3.79 -10.96 -7.83
CA GLU A 136 -4.53 -10.32 -6.74
C GLU A 136 -5.81 -11.10 -6.39
N SER A 137 -6.66 -11.35 -7.39
CA SER A 137 -7.96 -12.00 -7.17
C SER A 137 -7.79 -13.44 -6.70
N LEU A 138 -6.80 -14.17 -7.22
CA LEU A 138 -6.51 -15.53 -6.80
C LEU A 138 -6.05 -15.57 -5.33
N ILE A 139 -5.15 -14.67 -4.93
CA ILE A 139 -4.64 -14.58 -3.55
C ILE A 139 -5.77 -14.27 -2.57
N ARG A 140 -6.64 -13.29 -2.88
CA ARG A 140 -7.76 -12.91 -2.01
C ARG A 140 -8.75 -14.07 -1.81
N ASN A 141 -9.00 -14.85 -2.86
CA ASN A 141 -9.98 -15.95 -2.84
C ASN A 141 -9.42 -17.29 -2.34
N GLN A 142 -8.10 -17.43 -2.20
CA GLN A 142 -7.49 -18.69 -1.79
C GLN A 142 -7.75 -19.03 -0.32
N LYS A 143 -7.84 -20.34 -0.03
CA LYS A 143 -7.91 -20.88 1.34
C LYS A 143 -6.63 -20.54 2.12
N LEU A 144 -6.79 -20.19 3.40
CA LEU A 144 -5.68 -19.80 4.27
C LEU A 144 -4.61 -20.90 4.40
N ASN A 145 -5.00 -22.17 4.50
CA ASN A 145 -4.05 -23.29 4.61
C ASN A 145 -3.10 -23.37 3.40
N ASP A 146 -3.60 -23.14 2.20
CA ASP A 146 -2.78 -23.21 0.98
C ASP A 146 -1.85 -21.99 0.89
N LEU A 147 -2.36 -20.81 1.30
CA LEU A 147 -1.56 -19.60 1.39
C LEU A 147 -0.45 -19.76 2.44
N ASP A 148 -0.70 -20.33 3.62
CA ASP A 148 0.33 -20.52 4.66
C ASP A 148 1.52 -21.36 4.15
N ILE A 149 1.25 -22.35 3.29
CA ILE A 149 2.27 -23.22 2.71
C ILE A 149 3.06 -22.49 1.61
N MET A 150 2.36 -21.80 0.71
CA MET A 150 2.95 -21.25 -0.53
C MET A 150 3.33 -19.77 -0.42
N SER A 151 2.98 -19.09 0.66
CA SER A 151 3.15 -17.64 0.84
C SER A 151 4.62 -17.22 0.79
N ASN A 152 5.52 -18.01 1.38
CA ASN A 152 6.95 -17.71 1.37
C ASN A 152 7.53 -17.69 -0.04
N ASP A 153 7.21 -18.69 -0.85
CA ASP A 153 7.74 -18.77 -2.22
C ASP A 153 7.13 -17.67 -3.09
N LEU A 154 5.82 -17.44 -2.94
CA LEU A 154 5.10 -16.42 -3.70
C LEU A 154 5.58 -15.01 -3.36
N ILE A 155 5.76 -14.69 -2.08
CA ILE A 155 6.20 -13.34 -1.67
C ILE A 155 7.64 -13.06 -2.09
N GLN A 156 8.55 -14.04 -1.98
CA GLN A 156 9.93 -13.91 -2.43
C GLN A 156 10.01 -13.71 -3.95
N LEU A 157 9.16 -14.42 -4.69
CA LEU A 157 9.02 -14.21 -6.14
C LEU A 157 8.50 -12.80 -6.43
N LEU A 158 7.43 -12.35 -5.77
CA LEU A 158 6.86 -11.01 -5.96
C LEU A 158 7.86 -9.90 -5.66
N PHE A 159 8.62 -10.01 -4.56
CA PHE A 159 9.65 -9.03 -4.20
C PHE A 159 10.68 -8.84 -5.31
N ARG A 160 11.22 -9.94 -5.83
CA ARG A 160 12.31 -9.96 -6.82
C ARG A 160 11.82 -9.82 -8.26
N MET A 161 10.52 -9.86 -8.50
CA MET A 161 9.95 -9.78 -9.84
C MET A 161 10.27 -8.43 -10.50
N GLN A 162 10.78 -8.50 -11.73
CA GLN A 162 11.09 -7.36 -12.59
C GLN A 162 10.15 -7.33 -13.80
N ASN A 163 9.99 -6.15 -14.39
CA ASN A 163 9.19 -5.98 -15.59
C ASN A 163 9.95 -6.44 -16.84
N ARG A 164 10.01 -7.75 -17.07
CA ARG A 164 10.79 -8.36 -18.17
C ARG A 164 10.21 -8.10 -19.56
N TYR A 165 8.91 -7.82 -19.64
CA TYR A 165 8.18 -7.72 -20.90
C TYR A 165 7.55 -6.36 -21.15
N ASP A 166 7.94 -5.36 -20.35
CA ASP A 166 7.32 -4.03 -20.38
C ASP A 166 5.78 -4.08 -20.27
N THR A 167 5.29 -4.90 -19.35
CA THR A 167 3.86 -5.10 -19.12
C THR A 167 3.22 -3.82 -18.59
N ASP A 168 2.08 -3.44 -19.15
CA ASP A 168 1.26 -2.31 -18.69
C ASP A 168 0.87 -2.46 -17.22
N ASP A 169 0.96 -1.34 -16.49
CA ASP A 169 0.64 -1.24 -15.06
C ASP A 169 1.37 -2.27 -14.18
N PHE A 170 2.52 -2.79 -14.63
CA PHE A 170 3.27 -3.80 -13.87
C PHE A 170 3.51 -3.42 -12.40
N PRO A 171 3.96 -2.19 -12.07
CA PRO A 171 4.17 -1.80 -10.67
C PRO A 171 2.88 -1.86 -9.86
N LEU A 172 1.75 -1.45 -10.44
CA LEU A 172 0.44 -1.46 -9.78
C LEU A 172 -0.07 -2.88 -9.57
N LYS A 173 0.07 -3.77 -10.56
CA LYS A 173 -0.35 -5.17 -10.45
C LYS A 173 0.49 -5.91 -9.40
N LYS A 174 1.81 -5.71 -9.41
CA LYS A 174 2.73 -6.23 -8.38
C LYS A 174 2.35 -5.69 -7.00
N TYR A 175 2.11 -4.38 -6.88
CA TYR A 175 1.67 -3.73 -5.66
C TYR A 175 0.41 -4.37 -5.08
N LYS A 176 -0.65 -4.51 -5.89
CA LYS A 176 -1.93 -5.09 -5.47
C LYS A 176 -1.82 -6.57 -5.09
N ALA A 177 -1.00 -7.34 -5.79
CA ALA A 177 -0.75 -8.74 -5.45
C ALA A 177 -0.05 -8.89 -4.08
N ILE A 178 0.97 -8.05 -3.80
CA ILE A 178 1.64 -8.03 -2.48
C ILE A 178 0.66 -7.56 -1.40
N GLN A 179 -0.14 -6.52 -1.68
CA GLN A 179 -1.14 -6.02 -0.75
C GLN A 179 -2.16 -7.10 -0.37
N ALA A 180 -2.68 -7.83 -1.35
CA ALA A 180 -3.57 -8.96 -1.12
C ALA A 180 -2.96 -10.04 -0.19
N LEU A 181 -1.65 -10.32 -0.30
CA LEU A 181 -0.98 -11.25 0.61
C LEU A 181 -0.89 -10.71 2.04
N VAL A 182 -0.57 -9.43 2.20
CA VAL A 182 -0.47 -8.78 3.52
C VAL A 182 -1.83 -8.80 4.22
N GLU A 183 -2.92 -8.55 3.50
CA GLU A 183 -4.27 -8.58 4.06
C GLU A 183 -4.70 -9.98 4.51
N ARG A 184 -4.29 -11.03 3.77
CA ARG A 184 -4.67 -12.42 4.06
C ARG A 184 -3.82 -13.07 5.15
N ILE A 185 -2.51 -12.82 5.16
CA ILE A 185 -1.56 -13.39 6.15
C ILE A 185 -0.60 -12.31 6.69
N PRO A 186 -1.12 -11.31 7.42
CA PRO A 186 -0.31 -10.18 7.88
C PRO A 186 0.82 -10.60 8.82
N LYS A 187 0.57 -11.59 9.70
CA LYS A 187 1.56 -12.05 10.69
C LYS A 187 2.87 -12.48 10.04
N GLN A 188 2.80 -13.26 8.97
CA GLN A 188 3.97 -13.80 8.29
C GLN A 188 4.57 -12.75 7.35
N ILE A 189 3.73 -12.11 6.53
CA ILE A 189 4.21 -11.23 5.47
C ILE A 189 4.79 -9.93 6.03
N SER A 190 4.23 -9.33 7.08
CA SER A 190 4.76 -8.10 7.66
C SER A 190 6.16 -8.27 8.24
N ILE A 191 6.48 -9.45 8.79
CA ILE A 191 7.83 -9.78 9.27
C ILE A 191 8.80 -9.90 8.08
N LEU A 192 8.38 -10.58 7.01
CA LEU A 192 9.19 -10.71 5.79
C LEU A 192 9.44 -9.36 5.12
N ILE A 193 8.44 -8.48 5.10
CA ILE A 193 8.59 -7.10 4.63
C ILE A 193 9.59 -6.34 5.50
N ALA A 194 9.47 -6.39 6.83
CA ALA A 194 10.41 -5.71 7.72
C ALA A 194 11.86 -6.17 7.50
N ASN A 195 12.07 -7.49 7.34
CA ASN A 195 13.38 -8.04 7.02
C ASN A 195 13.88 -7.57 5.64
N ARG A 196 13.01 -7.54 4.62
CA ARG A 196 13.38 -7.11 3.27
C ARG A 196 13.69 -5.62 3.18
N VAL A 197 13.02 -4.78 3.97
CA VAL A 197 13.32 -3.35 4.05
C VAL A 197 14.67 -3.10 4.74
N ALA A 198 15.01 -3.93 5.73
CA ALA A 198 16.31 -3.91 6.40
C ALA A 198 17.47 -4.45 5.53
N ASP A 199 17.16 -5.30 4.55
CA ASP A 199 18.14 -5.95 3.67
C ASP A 199 18.87 -4.94 2.76
N SER A 200 20.20 -5.04 2.69
CA SER A 200 21.03 -4.19 1.82
C SER A 200 20.87 -4.49 0.34
N GLU A 201 20.45 -5.71 -0.03
CA GLU A 201 20.29 -6.11 -1.43
C GLU A 201 19.00 -5.59 -2.07
N ALA A 202 18.01 -5.20 -1.27
CA ALA A 202 16.76 -4.66 -1.77
C ALA A 202 16.95 -3.23 -2.29
N SER A 203 16.40 -2.96 -3.48
CA SER A 203 16.46 -1.61 -4.06
C SER A 203 15.62 -0.61 -3.26
N LEU A 204 15.98 0.68 -3.29
CA LEU A 204 15.20 1.72 -2.60
C LEU A 204 13.74 1.77 -3.07
N GLY A 205 13.50 1.58 -4.39
CA GLY A 205 12.15 1.53 -4.95
C GLY A 205 11.33 0.35 -4.42
N GLU A 206 11.94 -0.83 -4.29
CA GLU A 206 11.32 -1.99 -3.66
C GLU A 206 10.97 -1.69 -2.19
N LYS A 207 11.89 -1.11 -1.43
CA LYS A 207 11.66 -0.77 -0.02
C LYS A 207 10.52 0.24 0.16
N LEU A 208 10.45 1.27 -0.68
CA LEU A 208 9.36 2.24 -0.69
C LEU A 208 8.01 1.56 -0.96
N LEU A 209 7.96 0.71 -1.99
CA LEU A 209 6.78 -0.07 -2.35
C LEU A 209 6.29 -0.91 -1.17
N LEU A 210 7.19 -1.66 -0.51
CA LEU A 210 6.81 -2.56 0.57
C LEU A 210 6.28 -1.82 1.81
N VAL A 211 6.89 -0.68 2.15
CA VAL A 211 6.44 0.17 3.24
C VAL A 211 5.06 0.77 2.94
N GLU A 212 4.83 1.19 1.70
CA GLU A 212 3.54 1.70 1.25
C GLU A 212 2.45 0.63 1.30
N VAL A 213 2.75 -0.58 0.81
CA VAL A 213 1.83 -1.71 0.87
C VAL A 213 1.37 -2.00 2.30
N LEU A 214 2.27 -1.94 3.30
CA LEU A 214 1.90 -2.16 4.69
C LEU A 214 0.84 -1.17 5.20
N GLY A 215 1.02 0.12 4.91
CA GLY A 215 0.09 1.17 5.34
C GLY A 215 -1.27 1.05 4.66
N ASN A 216 -1.30 0.78 3.36
CA ASN A 216 -2.53 0.66 2.59
C ASN A 216 -3.26 -0.66 2.85
N ALA A 217 -2.56 -1.77 3.10
CA ALA A 217 -3.18 -3.01 3.54
C ALA A 217 -3.87 -2.85 4.92
N ALA A 218 -3.29 -2.07 5.82
CA ALA A 218 -3.93 -1.73 7.09
C ALA A 218 -5.24 -0.93 6.87
N LEU A 219 -5.21 0.02 5.93
CA LEU A 219 -6.38 0.81 5.56
C LEU A 219 -7.49 -0.04 4.94
N GLU A 220 -7.15 -0.95 4.02
CA GLU A 220 -8.12 -1.90 3.46
C GLU A 220 -8.69 -2.80 4.54
N LEU A 221 -7.88 -3.36 5.44
CA LEU A 221 -8.39 -4.19 6.55
C LEU A 221 -9.29 -3.41 7.53
N ALA A 222 -9.08 -2.10 7.69
CA ALA A 222 -9.90 -1.26 8.54
C ALA A 222 -11.24 -0.91 7.88
N ASN A 223 -11.22 -0.69 6.56
CA ASN A 223 -12.37 -0.31 5.74
C ASN A 223 -13.04 -1.50 5.04
N ASP A 224 -12.56 -2.72 5.30
CA ASP A 224 -12.99 -3.94 4.63
C ASP A 224 -14.50 -4.09 4.78
N GLN A 225 -15.20 -3.76 3.69
CA GLN A 225 -16.58 -4.12 3.52
C GLN A 225 -16.56 -5.63 3.31
N ALA A 226 -16.54 -6.38 4.42
CA ALA A 226 -16.80 -7.81 4.38
C ALA A 226 -17.96 -8.02 3.39
N PRO A 227 -17.85 -8.89 2.37
CA PRO A 227 -18.89 -9.05 1.37
C PRO A 227 -20.18 -9.44 2.08
N GLN A 228 -21.02 -8.45 2.38
CA GLN A 228 -22.29 -8.66 3.05
C GLN A 228 -23.16 -9.55 2.17
N GLU A 229 -22.93 -9.56 0.85
CA GLU A 229 -23.61 -10.43 -0.12
C GLU A 229 -23.55 -11.93 0.23
N PHE A 230 -22.45 -12.46 0.78
CA PHE A 230 -22.39 -13.89 1.13
C PHE A 230 -23.16 -14.21 2.43
N LEU A 231 -23.11 -13.31 3.42
CA LEU A 231 -23.85 -13.45 4.68
C LEU A 231 -25.34 -13.09 4.52
N GLU A 232 -25.68 -12.18 3.62
CA GLU A 232 -27.03 -11.79 3.25
C GLU A 232 -27.71 -12.85 2.39
N GLN A 233 -27.04 -13.47 1.43
CA GLN A 233 -27.57 -14.62 0.69
C GLN A 233 -27.88 -15.79 1.63
N GLN A 234 -27.01 -16.05 2.61
CA GLN A 234 -27.23 -17.10 3.61
C GLN A 234 -28.37 -16.75 4.59
N ARG A 235 -28.52 -15.46 4.96
CA ARG A 235 -29.66 -14.98 5.76
C ARG A 235 -30.98 -15.00 4.99
N MET A 236 -30.97 -14.65 3.72
CA MET A 236 -32.15 -14.68 2.85
C MET A 236 -32.67 -16.11 2.69
N TYR A 237 -31.79 -17.10 2.56
CA TYR A 237 -32.16 -18.52 2.51
C TYR A 237 -32.86 -19.02 3.79
N ILE A 238 -32.42 -18.54 4.96
CA ILE A 238 -33.02 -18.90 6.26
C ILE A 238 -34.39 -18.24 6.44
N VAL A 239 -34.56 -16.99 6.00
CA VAL A 239 -35.83 -16.25 6.06
C VAL A 239 -36.87 -16.81 5.09
N GLU A 240 -36.45 -17.31 3.92
CA GLU A 240 -37.34 -17.96 2.95
C GLU A 240 -37.94 -19.27 3.47
N GLN A 241 -37.14 -20.08 4.19
CA GLN A 241 -37.65 -21.30 4.82
C GLN A 241 -38.65 -21.02 5.95
N GLN A 242 -38.44 -19.94 6.72
CA GLN A 242 -39.37 -19.54 7.79
C GLN A 242 -40.66 -18.88 7.25
N LYS A 243 -40.65 -18.28 6.05
CA LYS A 243 -41.87 -17.78 5.40
C LYS A 243 -42.78 -18.92 4.94
N GLN A 244 -42.21 -20.00 4.40
CA GLN A 244 -42.99 -21.14 3.93
C GLN A 244 -43.70 -21.88 5.07
N GLU A 245 -43.14 -21.91 6.28
CA GLU A 245 -43.81 -22.47 7.47
C GLU A 245 -44.97 -21.60 8.00
N ASN A 246 -44.96 -20.29 7.74
CA ASN A 246 -45.97 -19.35 8.25
C ASN A 246 -47.12 -19.07 7.28
N GLU A 247 -47.01 -19.47 6.01
CA GLU A 247 -48.09 -19.34 5.02
C GLU A 247 -49.21 -20.40 5.19
N PHE A 248 -49.01 -21.42 6.02
CA PHE A 248 -50.02 -22.46 6.27
C PHE A 248 -51.18 -22.00 7.18
N PHE A 249 -51.05 -20.91 7.95
CA PHE A 249 -52.04 -20.50 8.96
C PHE A 249 -52.77 -19.17 8.70
N GLN A 250 -52.60 -18.52 7.54
CA GLN A 250 -53.19 -17.18 7.32
C GLN A 250 -54.01 -17.10 6.02
N THR A 251 -55.24 -17.61 6.05
CA THR A 251 -56.28 -17.17 5.12
C THR A 251 -56.87 -15.84 5.61
N PRO A 252 -56.92 -14.77 4.81
CA PRO A 252 -57.49 -13.50 5.24
C PRO A 252 -59.02 -13.56 5.31
N SER A 253 -59.58 -13.16 6.46
CA SER A 253 -61.03 -12.98 6.64
C SER A 253 -61.52 -11.78 5.82
N MET A 254 -62.64 -11.95 5.12
CA MET A 254 -63.26 -10.93 4.25
C MET A 254 -63.89 -9.74 5.01
N PHE A 255 -63.69 -9.64 6.33
CA PHE A 255 -64.29 -8.62 7.22
C PHE A 255 -63.30 -7.61 7.82
N ASP A 256 -62.01 -7.68 7.51
CA ASP A 256 -60.98 -6.78 8.10
C ASP A 256 -60.67 -5.54 7.24
N GLN A 257 -61.68 -4.90 6.65
CA GLN A 257 -61.46 -3.56 6.07
C GLN A 257 -61.67 -2.48 7.14
N PRO A 258 -60.62 -1.74 7.57
CA PRO A 258 -60.82 -0.61 8.46
C PRO A 258 -61.42 0.57 7.71
N MET A 259 -62.52 1.04 8.28
CA MET A 259 -63.25 2.28 7.98
C MET A 259 -62.30 3.48 7.77
N GLN A 260 -62.48 4.21 6.67
CA GLN A 260 -61.70 5.42 6.36
C GLN A 260 -62.00 6.53 7.37
N VAL A 261 -61.10 6.77 8.32
CA VAL A 261 -61.13 7.94 9.19
C VAL A 261 -60.29 9.05 8.56
N LEU A 262 -60.97 10.06 8.03
CA LEU A 262 -60.38 11.30 7.55
C LEU A 262 -59.86 12.12 8.74
N GLY A 263 -58.55 12.37 8.79
CA GLY A 263 -57.97 13.49 9.55
C GLY A 263 -57.35 13.18 10.92
N THR A 264 -56.09 12.74 10.93
CA THR A 264 -55.08 13.21 11.90
C THR A 264 -53.70 13.18 11.23
N LEU A 265 -53.01 14.32 11.18
CA LEU A 265 -51.63 14.42 10.68
C LEU A 265 -50.68 13.70 11.64
N LYS A 266 -50.49 12.39 11.44
CA LYS A 266 -49.37 11.65 12.03
C LYS A 266 -48.08 12.14 11.38
N ARG A 267 -47.40 13.11 12.00
CA ARG A 267 -45.98 13.35 11.71
C ARG A 267 -45.22 12.11 12.15
N SER A 268 -44.90 11.22 11.22
CA SER A 268 -43.94 10.16 11.49
C SER A 268 -42.57 10.83 11.64
N LEU A 269 -42.09 10.97 12.88
CA LEU A 269 -40.67 11.18 13.12
C LEU A 269 -39.95 9.98 12.50
N SER A 270 -39.32 10.19 11.35
CA SER A 270 -38.40 9.21 10.78
C SER A 270 -37.34 8.95 11.85
N ARG A 271 -37.30 7.71 12.33
CA ARG A 271 -36.27 7.28 13.27
C ARG A 271 -34.93 7.60 12.61
N ALA A 272 -34.11 8.45 13.23
CA ALA A 272 -32.78 8.77 12.71
C ALA A 272 -32.08 7.44 12.39
N LYS A 273 -31.59 7.29 11.16
CA LYS A 273 -30.84 6.10 10.76
C LYS A 273 -29.61 6.04 11.65
N ILE A 274 -29.59 5.11 12.60
CA ILE A 274 -28.40 4.84 13.40
C ILE A 274 -27.36 4.35 12.38
N PRO A 275 -26.22 5.05 12.20
CA PRO A 275 -25.19 4.59 11.29
C PRO A 275 -24.74 3.21 11.74
N GLN A 276 -24.81 2.23 10.84
CA GLN A 276 -24.30 0.89 11.11
C GLN A 276 -22.78 0.99 11.19
N GLY A 277 -22.21 0.67 12.35
CA GLY A 277 -20.76 0.64 12.53
C GLY A 277 -20.15 -0.42 11.61
N GLN A 278 -19.13 -0.04 10.84
CA GLN A 278 -18.35 -0.99 10.04
C GLN A 278 -17.43 -1.81 10.95
N LYS A 279 -17.26 -3.09 10.61
CA LYS A 279 -16.37 -3.98 11.36
C LYS A 279 -14.93 -3.74 10.89
N ASN A 280 -14.12 -3.18 11.76
CA ASN A 280 -12.69 -3.02 11.53
C ASN A 280 -11.97 -4.38 11.74
N ASN A 281 -11.54 -5.02 10.65
CA ASN A 281 -10.80 -6.30 10.71
C ASN A 281 -9.32 -6.08 11.09
N PHE A 282 -8.79 -4.88 10.85
CA PHE A 282 -7.42 -4.50 11.23
C PHE A 282 -7.16 -4.60 12.74
N HIS A 283 -8.17 -4.32 13.58
CA HIS A 283 -8.05 -4.40 15.05
C HIS A 283 -7.45 -5.72 15.56
N GLN A 284 -7.78 -6.86 14.97
CA GLN A 284 -7.25 -8.16 15.44
C GLN A 284 -5.79 -8.38 15.03
N GLN A 285 -5.30 -7.61 14.07
CA GLN A 285 -4.03 -7.83 13.39
C GLN A 285 -3.06 -6.65 13.57
N SER A 286 -3.47 -5.57 14.27
CA SER A 286 -2.70 -4.32 14.40
C SER A 286 -1.29 -4.51 14.94
N ASP A 287 -1.10 -5.44 15.88
CA ASP A 287 0.22 -5.80 16.42
C ASP A 287 1.20 -6.24 15.31
N TYR A 288 0.70 -6.95 14.28
CA TYR A 288 1.50 -7.45 13.17
C TYR A 288 1.85 -6.38 12.13
N PHE A 289 1.28 -5.19 12.22
CA PHE A 289 1.61 -4.07 11.34
C PHE A 289 2.46 -3.02 12.08
N ILE A 290 2.01 -2.61 13.26
CA ILE A 290 2.60 -1.50 14.00
C ILE A 290 4.01 -1.85 14.50
N PHE A 291 4.19 -2.99 15.17
CA PHE A 291 5.49 -3.33 15.75
C PHE A 291 6.57 -3.61 14.70
N PRO A 292 6.31 -4.34 13.60
CA PRO A 292 7.28 -4.46 12.52
C PRO A 292 7.63 -3.10 11.90
N THR A 293 6.66 -2.19 11.74
CA THR A 293 6.92 -0.84 11.20
C THR A 293 7.77 0.01 12.15
N LEU A 294 7.54 -0.08 13.46
CA LEU A 294 8.41 0.54 14.47
C LEU A 294 9.83 -0.03 14.42
N HIS A 295 10.00 -1.32 14.11
CA HIS A 295 11.31 -1.91 13.91
C HIS A 295 11.99 -1.38 12.64
N ILE A 296 11.25 -1.26 11.53
CA ILE A 296 11.73 -0.64 10.29
C ILE A 296 12.25 0.78 10.55
N LEU A 297 11.50 1.60 11.28
CA LEU A 297 11.86 3.00 11.57
C LEU A 297 13.10 3.15 12.45
N LYS A 298 13.49 2.12 13.21
CA LYS A 298 14.72 2.10 14.01
C LYS A 298 15.94 1.65 13.20
N ASN A 299 15.76 1.18 11.98
CA ASN A 299 16.85 0.69 11.15
C ASN A 299 17.73 1.84 10.65
N ALA A 300 19.05 1.72 10.81
CA ALA A 300 20.01 2.74 10.41
C ALA A 300 19.97 3.09 8.91
N PHE A 301 19.72 2.09 8.04
CA PHE A 301 19.55 2.32 6.61
C PHE A 301 18.31 3.19 6.34
N VAL A 302 17.18 2.89 6.98
CA VAL A 302 15.95 3.66 6.80
C VAL A 302 16.18 5.10 7.28
N LEU A 303 16.84 5.29 8.41
CA LEU A 303 17.20 6.61 8.92
C LEU A 303 18.15 7.38 7.99
N SER A 304 19.00 6.71 7.22
CA SER A 304 19.88 7.38 6.25
C SER A 304 19.16 7.89 5.00
N HIS A 305 17.92 7.44 4.75
CA HIS A 305 17.16 7.77 3.55
C HIS A 305 15.85 8.52 3.90
N PRO A 306 15.81 9.86 3.78
CA PRO A 306 14.69 10.66 4.26
C PRO A 306 13.36 10.31 3.60
N ASN A 307 13.35 10.01 2.30
CA ASN A 307 12.12 9.63 1.58
C ASN A 307 11.54 8.29 2.09
N LEU A 308 12.40 7.31 2.36
CA LEU A 308 11.99 6.01 2.88
C LEU A 308 11.50 6.14 4.32
N PHE A 309 12.20 6.94 5.12
CA PHE A 309 11.80 7.24 6.49
C PHE A 309 10.46 7.98 6.55
N ALA A 310 10.27 9.01 5.74
CA ALA A 310 9.02 9.75 5.62
C ALA A 310 7.85 8.84 5.21
N LYS A 311 8.05 7.98 4.20
CA LYS A 311 7.02 7.01 3.80
C LYS A 311 6.71 5.99 4.90
N ALA A 312 7.70 5.53 5.66
CA ALA A 312 7.48 4.63 6.79
C ALA A 312 6.71 5.29 7.95
N LEU A 313 6.99 6.57 8.23
CA LEU A 313 6.23 7.36 9.20
C LEU A 313 4.78 7.57 8.73
N PHE A 314 4.58 7.84 7.44
CA PHE A 314 3.26 7.97 6.86
C PHE A 314 2.46 6.66 7.00
N SER A 315 3.03 5.53 6.61
CA SER A 315 2.41 4.21 6.75
C SER A 315 2.08 3.88 8.21
N LEU A 316 2.98 4.20 9.15
CA LEU A 316 2.70 4.04 10.59
C LEU A 316 1.52 4.90 11.04
N SER A 317 1.44 6.14 10.55
CA SER A 317 0.34 7.06 10.88
C SER A 317 -1.01 6.52 10.40
N LEU A 318 -1.06 5.93 9.19
CA LEU A 318 -2.26 5.26 8.68
C LEU A 318 -2.65 4.06 9.56
N MET A 319 -1.67 3.25 10.00
CA MET A 319 -1.94 2.13 10.91
C MET A 319 -2.50 2.59 12.27
N LEU A 320 -1.97 3.68 12.83
CA LEU A 320 -2.45 4.27 14.08
C LEU A 320 -3.88 4.79 13.94
N GLU A 321 -4.19 5.43 12.81
CA GLU A 321 -5.55 5.87 12.49
C GLU A 321 -6.51 4.67 12.40
N CYS A 322 -6.10 3.61 11.73
CA CYS A 322 -6.84 2.35 11.66
C CYS A 322 -7.00 1.67 13.04
N ALA A 323 -6.11 1.94 13.99
CA ALA A 323 -6.14 1.41 15.35
C ALA A 323 -6.80 2.35 16.38
N THR A 324 -7.43 3.46 15.98
CA THR A 324 -7.91 4.51 16.90
C THR A 324 -8.80 3.97 18.04
N ASN A 325 -9.62 2.96 17.76
CA ASN A 325 -10.54 2.34 18.73
C ASN A 325 -10.02 1.01 19.31
N HIS A 326 -8.74 0.71 19.13
CA HIS A 326 -8.13 -0.51 19.62
C HIS A 326 -7.86 -0.47 21.13
N LEU A 327 -7.95 -1.60 21.82
CA LEU A 327 -7.74 -1.69 23.27
C LEU A 327 -6.32 -1.27 23.68
N LYS A 328 -5.33 -1.55 22.83
CA LYS A 328 -3.91 -1.21 23.03
C LYS A 328 -3.50 0.14 22.43
N ILE A 329 -4.44 1.01 22.05
CA ILE A 329 -4.09 2.28 21.39
C ILE A 329 -3.15 3.16 22.26
N GLN A 330 -3.29 3.09 23.58
CA GLN A 330 -2.39 3.78 24.49
C GLN A 330 -0.96 3.21 24.40
N GLU A 331 -0.80 1.88 24.45
CA GLU A 331 0.50 1.22 24.32
C GLU A 331 1.17 1.56 22.98
N TYR A 332 0.41 1.52 21.88
CA TYR A 332 0.92 1.94 20.57
C TYR A 332 1.35 3.40 20.57
N SER A 333 0.56 4.28 21.19
CA SER A 333 0.86 5.71 21.23
C SER A 333 2.10 6.01 22.07
N GLU A 334 2.26 5.34 23.20
CA GLU A 334 3.45 5.46 24.07
C GLU A 334 4.72 4.97 23.36
N GLU A 335 4.67 3.83 22.67
CA GLU A 335 5.83 3.32 21.91
C GLU A 335 6.19 4.21 20.72
N CYS A 336 5.18 4.73 20.00
CA CYS A 336 5.41 5.69 18.92
C CYS A 336 5.98 7.02 19.44
N TYR A 337 5.52 7.49 20.59
CA TYR A 337 6.03 8.70 21.23
C TYR A 337 7.48 8.53 21.71
N ARG A 338 7.81 7.38 22.31
CA ARG A 338 9.20 7.04 22.69
C ARG A 338 10.12 7.02 21.48
N MET A 339 9.68 6.43 20.39
CA MET A 339 10.42 6.45 19.12
C MET A 339 10.58 7.89 18.61
N TYR A 340 9.52 8.70 18.63
CA TYR A 340 9.59 10.12 18.23
C TYR A 340 10.66 10.89 19.02
N ILE A 341 10.72 10.74 20.35
CA ILE A 341 11.75 11.41 21.17
C ILE A 341 13.15 11.03 20.71
N GLN A 342 13.38 9.77 20.34
CA GLN A 342 14.68 9.30 19.86
C GLN A 342 15.03 9.87 18.48
N LEU A 343 14.04 10.05 17.61
CA LEU A 343 14.24 10.37 16.20
C LEU A 343 14.15 11.87 15.87
N ARG A 344 13.51 12.68 16.72
CA ARG A 344 13.27 14.11 16.45
C ARG A 344 14.54 14.96 16.27
N ASN A 345 15.69 14.47 16.72
CA ASN A 345 16.99 15.15 16.57
C ASN A 345 17.86 14.55 15.45
N VAL A 346 17.40 13.46 14.80
CA VAL A 346 18.21 12.68 13.86
C VAL A 346 18.08 13.21 12.43
N GLN A 347 17.05 14.01 12.14
CA GLN A 347 16.67 14.39 10.78
C GLN A 347 16.20 15.85 10.70
N ASP A 348 17.08 16.80 11.00
CA ASP A 348 16.76 18.25 10.96
C ASP A 348 16.63 18.81 9.52
N SER A 349 16.86 18.01 8.47
CA SER A 349 17.05 18.55 7.11
C SER A 349 15.95 18.24 6.09
N SER A 350 15.05 17.27 6.34
CA SER A 350 13.98 16.94 5.39
C SER A 350 12.63 17.41 5.90
N ILE A 351 12.03 18.32 5.14
CA ILE A 351 10.69 18.85 5.41
C ILE A 351 9.65 17.72 5.31
N GLU A 352 9.82 16.76 4.40
CA GLU A 352 8.90 15.62 4.29
C GLU A 352 8.88 14.78 5.57
N VAL A 353 10.05 14.57 6.19
CA VAL A 353 10.15 13.85 7.47
C VAL A 353 9.44 14.62 8.58
N ILE A 354 9.66 15.93 8.67
CA ILE A 354 9.01 16.79 9.67
C ILE A 354 7.49 16.73 9.52
N ILE A 355 6.96 16.90 8.31
CA ILE A 355 5.51 16.82 8.03
C ILE A 355 4.95 15.47 8.48
N ASN A 356 5.64 14.36 8.19
CA ASN A 356 5.17 13.04 8.57
C ASN A 356 5.30 12.74 10.06
N LEU A 357 6.29 13.31 10.76
CA LEU A 357 6.37 13.26 12.22
C LEU A 357 5.22 14.04 12.86
N VAL A 358 4.94 15.25 12.37
CA VAL A 358 3.80 16.07 12.80
C VAL A 358 2.49 15.31 12.58
N PHE A 359 2.30 14.72 11.40
CA PHE A 359 1.13 13.90 11.09
C PHE A 359 1.01 12.70 12.03
N MET A 360 2.09 11.96 12.29
CA MET A 360 2.10 10.83 13.22
C MET A 360 1.71 11.26 14.64
N LEU A 361 2.29 12.35 15.15
CA LEU A 361 1.96 12.90 16.48
C LEU A 361 0.46 13.21 16.61
N SER A 362 -0.18 13.69 15.53
CA SER A 362 -1.63 13.96 15.52
C SER A 362 -2.51 12.72 15.73
N LYS A 363 -1.99 11.53 15.38
CA LYS A 363 -2.71 10.26 15.50
C LYS A 363 -2.54 9.61 16.87
N LEU A 364 -1.61 10.09 17.71
CA LEU A 364 -1.40 9.56 19.04
C LEU A 364 -2.56 9.88 19.99
N LYS A 365 -3.02 8.88 20.74
CA LYS A 365 -4.15 8.99 21.66
C LYS A 365 -3.75 8.57 23.07
N ARG A 366 -4.43 9.15 24.07
CA ARG A 366 -4.25 8.80 25.49
C ARG A 366 -2.81 8.96 25.99
N LEU A 367 -2.09 9.95 25.47
CA LEU A 367 -0.78 10.33 26.00
C LEU A 367 -0.94 11.13 27.30
N GLU A 368 0.12 11.19 28.09
CA GLU A 368 0.18 12.07 29.25
C GLU A 368 0.19 13.55 28.83
N GLN A 369 -0.36 14.43 29.67
CA GLN A 369 -0.41 15.87 29.44
C GLN A 369 0.95 16.46 29.03
N LYS A 370 1.99 16.10 29.78
CA LYS A 370 3.36 16.56 29.54
C LYS A 370 3.90 16.13 28.17
N GLN A 371 3.46 14.98 27.66
CA GLN A 371 3.86 14.47 26.36
C GLN A 371 3.22 15.29 25.24
N TYR A 372 1.94 15.65 25.39
CA TYR A 372 1.24 16.54 24.47
C TYR A 372 1.88 17.94 24.43
N GLU A 373 2.16 18.53 25.60
CA GLU A 373 2.80 19.84 25.69
C GLU A 373 4.18 19.85 25.02
N ASN A 374 4.99 18.82 25.28
CA ASN A 374 6.30 18.69 24.65
C ASN A 374 6.23 18.50 23.13
N ALA A 375 5.22 17.77 22.64
CA ALA A 375 5.00 17.62 21.20
C ALA A 375 4.58 18.95 20.56
N ILE A 376 3.69 19.71 21.20
CA ILE A 376 3.24 21.02 20.73
C ILE A 376 4.40 22.02 20.68
N GLU A 377 5.21 22.09 21.73
CA GLU A 377 6.41 22.93 21.80
C GLU A 377 7.36 22.62 20.63
N TRP A 378 7.65 21.34 20.39
CA TRP A 378 8.49 20.96 19.26
C TRP A 378 7.88 21.32 17.90
N ILE A 379 6.56 21.14 17.70
CA ILE A 379 5.91 21.54 16.45
C ILE A 379 6.05 23.05 16.24
N HIS A 380 5.88 23.84 17.30
CA HIS A 380 6.07 25.29 17.25
C HIS A 380 7.49 25.66 16.83
N ASP A 381 8.51 25.05 17.45
CA ASP A 381 9.92 25.26 17.07
C ASP A 381 10.18 24.93 15.60
N GLN A 382 9.60 23.84 15.08
CA GLN A 382 9.74 23.47 13.68
C GLN A 382 9.04 24.45 12.73
N LEU A 383 7.88 25.01 13.12
CA LEU A 383 7.17 26.02 12.34
C LEU A 383 7.95 27.34 12.27
N GLU A 384 8.58 27.76 13.38
CA GLU A 384 9.43 28.94 13.41
C GLU A 384 10.70 28.75 12.56
N ALA A 385 11.37 27.61 12.73
CA ALA A 385 12.60 27.29 12.00
C ALA A 385 12.37 27.17 10.47
N ASN A 386 11.19 26.71 10.06
CA ASN A 386 10.86 26.44 8.66
C ASN A 386 9.77 27.38 8.11
N GLY A 387 9.64 28.60 8.64
CA GLY A 387 8.55 29.54 8.32
C GLY A 387 8.42 29.97 6.85
N GLY A 388 9.32 29.54 5.97
CA GLY A 388 9.17 29.70 4.52
C GLY A 388 8.36 28.59 3.82
N ASN A 389 8.03 27.49 4.49
CA ASN A 389 7.29 26.38 3.88
C ASN A 389 5.79 26.42 4.24
N GLN A 390 4.97 26.80 3.25
CA GLN A 390 3.52 26.92 3.42
C GLN A 390 2.85 25.61 3.82
N THR A 391 3.24 24.47 3.22
CA THR A 391 2.63 23.16 3.55
C THR A 391 2.87 22.80 5.01
N LEU A 392 4.10 22.97 5.50
CA LEU A 392 4.42 22.69 6.88
C LEU A 392 3.65 23.60 7.83
N GLN A 393 3.46 24.88 7.48
CA GLN A 393 2.62 25.80 8.25
C GLN A 393 1.16 25.35 8.33
N GLU A 394 0.55 25.01 7.18
CA GLU A 394 -0.83 24.54 7.13
C GLU A 394 -1.04 23.26 7.95
N VAL A 395 -0.17 22.25 7.74
CA VAL A 395 -0.25 20.97 8.45
C VAL A 395 0.07 21.14 9.94
N GLY A 396 1.10 21.90 10.29
CA GLY A 396 1.51 22.11 11.67
C GLY A 396 0.46 22.84 12.49
N LEU A 397 -0.13 23.91 11.96
CA LEU A 397 -1.21 24.64 12.63
C LEU A 397 -2.43 23.76 12.88
N LEU A 398 -2.82 22.96 11.89
CA LEU A 398 -3.92 22.01 12.02
C LEU A 398 -3.64 20.94 13.09
N VAL A 399 -2.44 20.35 13.07
CA VAL A 399 -2.07 19.33 14.05
C VAL A 399 -2.00 19.92 15.46
N MET A 400 -1.45 21.12 15.63
CA MET A 400 -1.48 21.79 16.93
C MET A 400 -2.92 21.93 17.43
N LYS A 401 -3.86 22.41 16.61
CA LYS A 401 -5.28 22.50 17.01
C LYS A 401 -5.83 21.14 17.45
N MET A 402 -5.57 20.07 16.69
CA MET A 402 -6.02 18.71 17.04
C MET A 402 -5.43 18.21 18.36
N LEU A 403 -4.15 18.49 18.63
CA LEU A 403 -3.49 18.12 19.88
C LEU A 403 -4.08 18.88 21.08
N HIS A 404 -4.35 20.18 20.94
CA HIS A 404 -5.02 20.97 21.98
C HIS A 404 -6.45 20.46 22.26
N SER A 405 -7.20 20.06 21.22
CA SER A 405 -8.55 19.49 21.39
C SER A 405 -8.53 18.12 22.08
N ASN A 406 -7.53 17.28 21.80
CA ASN A 406 -7.39 15.96 22.44
C ASN A 406 -6.94 16.07 23.91
N ASN A 407 -6.15 17.08 24.24
CA ASN A 407 -5.67 17.37 25.60
C ASN A 407 -6.82 17.75 26.56
N LYS A 408 -7.87 18.41 26.06
CA LYS A 408 -9.03 18.83 26.87
C LYS A 408 -10.01 17.69 27.22
N LYS A 409 -9.85 16.48 26.69
CA LYS A 409 -10.73 15.31 26.91
C LYS A 409 -10.07 14.31 27.83
#